data_AF-A0A812N0S9-F1
#
_entry.id   AF-A0A812N0S9-F1
#
_cell.length_a   1.000
_cell.length_b   1.000
_cell.length_c   1.000
_cell.angle_alpha   90.00
_cell.angle_beta   90.00
_cell.angle_gamma   90.00
#
_symmetry.space_group_name_H-M   'P 1'
#
loop_
_entity.id
_entity.type
_entity.pdbx_description
1 polymer ?
#
loop_
_entity_poly.entity_id
_entity_poly.type
_entity_poly.pdbx_seq_one_letter_code
_entity_poly.pdbx_strand_id
1 'polypeptide(L)'
;MKRIPISISWHPLWPRQTWRLPQAVGRKTSTFTVCHDKPPSRICYADLTRMVEEARHPLKRGPGTCCRQTGFSKADCGYRYRSTLRGWSYIAAARAIGRDKQKGRQSDVDMDHLLDLVLEQEGLCAYSGIPMELLIPNSHWGVSIERIDTQLGYMKGNCCLIAAEFNTTVRNPRHEAGTSCGSAQWSRQKVQRVAHVRTEQVQLHSLQEDIAAARLRPVRSQTASSQDFRGPDSAGNWRCGRCGNWLEMDQFAKRTASKNGLQYHCKKCGSDFCSAVRQTLRGHVLDMVRNARHRATKHPLCGSSLLNTDDVLEMLWLQGGRCYYSGVPLHCAAGPADWVWSIERLDNSVTYTRENCVLIAREFQTADQSRNKAKFPVFGTAQWSISKAAHIWGPYVPGVGDDCEVHK
;
A
#
# COMPACT_ATOMS: atom_id res chain seq x y z
N MET A 1 1.59 14.29 52.52
CA MET A 1 2.34 13.87 51.32
C MET A 1 2.70 15.11 50.51
N LYS A 2 3.99 15.49 50.46
CA LYS A 2 4.47 16.66 49.70
C LYS A 2 4.51 16.30 48.21
N ARG A 3 3.72 16.98 47.38
CA ARG A 3 3.81 16.87 45.91
C ARG A 3 5.05 17.64 45.47
N ILE A 4 6.04 16.94 44.94
CA ILE A 4 7.21 17.55 44.30
C ILE A 4 6.80 17.90 42.86
N PRO A 5 6.88 19.17 42.43
CA PRO A 5 6.66 19.52 41.03
C PRO A 5 7.88 19.08 40.23
N ILE A 6 7.72 18.05 39.40
CA ILE A 6 8.73 17.68 38.41
C ILE A 6 8.53 18.62 37.21
N SER A 7 9.29 19.72 37.20
CA SER A 7 9.48 20.54 36.00
C SER A 7 10.43 19.80 35.06
N ILE A 8 9.88 19.19 33.99
CA ILE A 8 10.69 18.65 32.90
C ILE A 8 10.78 19.73 31.82
N SER A 9 11.88 20.50 31.82
CA SER A 9 12.18 21.45 30.74
C SER A 9 12.68 20.69 29.51
N TRP A 10 11.80 20.52 28.52
CA TRP A 10 12.21 20.10 27.18
C TRP A 10 12.57 21.35 26.38
N HIS A 11 13.86 21.62 26.22
CA HIS A 11 14.30 22.60 25.23
C HIS A 11 14.09 22.02 23.83
N PRO A 12 13.35 22.69 22.92
CA PRO A 12 13.25 22.27 21.54
C PRO A 12 14.55 22.66 20.83
N LEU A 13 15.61 21.89 21.05
CA LEU A 13 16.77 21.90 20.16
C LEU A 13 16.32 21.22 18.86
N TRP A 14 15.78 22.00 17.94
CA TRP A 14 15.63 21.59 16.54
C TRP A 14 17.00 21.72 15.90
N PRO A 15 17.78 20.65 15.68
CA PRO A 15 18.78 20.73 14.65
C PRO A 15 18.01 20.89 13.33
N ARG A 16 18.37 21.90 12.52
CA ARG A 16 18.04 21.93 11.10
C ARG A 16 18.77 20.74 10.42
N GLN A 17 18.35 19.52 10.71
CA GLN A 17 18.74 18.36 9.94
C GLN A 17 17.96 18.47 8.63
N THR A 18 18.59 19.16 7.68
CA THR A 18 18.29 18.92 6.27
C THR A 18 18.44 17.42 6.08
N TRP A 19 17.33 16.75 5.78
CA TRP A 19 17.36 15.35 5.36
C TRP A 19 18.17 15.29 4.06
N ARG A 20 19.48 15.11 4.17
CA ARG A 20 20.31 14.78 3.02
C ARG A 20 19.90 13.37 2.64
N LEU A 21 19.21 13.26 1.51
CA LEU A 21 18.96 11.97 0.87
C LEU A 21 20.29 11.20 0.83
N PRO A 22 20.31 9.92 1.27
CA PRO A 22 21.52 9.12 1.23
C PRO A 22 22.12 9.16 -0.18
N GLN A 23 23.38 9.58 -0.30
CA GLN A 23 24.09 9.50 -1.58
C GLN A 23 24.23 8.02 -1.94
N ALA A 24 23.55 7.59 -3.00
CA ALA A 24 23.58 6.21 -3.47
C ALA A 24 25.03 5.80 -3.81
N VAL A 25 25.53 4.74 -3.18
CA VAL A 25 26.87 4.20 -3.43
C VAL A 25 26.92 3.65 -4.86
N GLY A 26 27.82 4.20 -5.68
CA GLY A 26 27.84 4.00 -7.13
C GLY A 26 28.08 2.55 -7.57
N ARG A 27 27.01 1.86 -8.00
CA ARG A 27 27.13 0.75 -8.95
C ARG A 27 27.19 1.30 -10.37
N LYS A 28 28.04 0.72 -11.22
CA LYS A 28 28.10 1.01 -12.67
C LYS A 28 26.76 0.61 -13.32
N THR A 29 25.80 1.53 -13.32
CA THR A 29 24.53 1.37 -14.00
C THR A 29 24.75 1.64 -15.49
N SER A 30 24.35 0.68 -16.32
CA SER A 30 24.15 0.89 -17.76
C SER A 30 23.39 2.20 -18.00
N THR A 31 23.81 2.98 -18.99
CA THR A 31 23.27 4.29 -19.40
C THR A 31 21.87 4.15 -20.01
N PHE A 32 20.93 3.56 -19.27
CA PHE A 32 19.52 3.68 -19.58
C PHE A 32 19.07 5.08 -19.23
N THR A 33 18.44 5.77 -20.19
CA THR A 33 17.77 7.05 -19.99
C THR A 33 16.84 6.91 -18.79
N VAL A 34 17.16 7.61 -17.70
CA VAL A 34 16.32 7.63 -16.50
C VAL A 34 14.98 8.22 -16.91
N CYS A 35 13.95 7.39 -16.98
CA CYS A 35 12.61 7.89 -17.23
C CYS A 35 12.24 8.81 -16.06
N HIS A 36 11.84 10.04 -16.39
CA HIS A 36 11.44 11.01 -15.40
C HIS A 36 10.07 10.62 -14.82
N ASP A 37 9.82 10.98 -13.56
CA ASP A 37 8.53 10.81 -12.88
C ASP A 37 7.36 11.63 -13.49
N LYS A 38 7.58 12.27 -14.64
CA LYS A 38 6.56 13.05 -15.35
C LYS A 38 5.65 12.12 -16.14
N PRO A 39 4.32 12.37 -16.18
CA PRO A 39 3.43 11.71 -17.11
C PRO A 39 3.88 11.86 -18.56
N PRO A 40 3.55 10.89 -19.43
CA PRO A 40 3.76 11.06 -20.85
C PRO A 40 2.93 12.23 -21.38
N SER A 41 3.31 12.75 -22.54
CA SER A 41 2.49 13.72 -23.27
C SER A 41 1.17 13.08 -23.70
N ARG A 42 0.10 13.86 -23.71
CA ARG A 42 -1.20 13.41 -24.24
C ARG A 42 -1.06 13.03 -25.71
N ILE A 43 -1.52 11.83 -26.07
CA ILE A 43 -1.61 11.37 -27.45
C ILE A 43 -2.81 12.10 -28.09
N CYS A 44 -2.65 12.62 -29.30
CA CYS A 44 -3.79 13.25 -29.97
C CYS A 44 -4.85 12.20 -30.31
N TYR A 45 -6.14 12.59 -30.30
CA TYR A 45 -7.24 11.65 -30.47
C TYR A 45 -7.18 10.86 -31.79
N ALA A 46 -6.72 11.50 -32.87
CA ALA A 46 -6.56 10.85 -34.17
C ALA A 46 -5.48 9.75 -34.16
N ASP A 47 -4.33 10.02 -33.55
CA ASP A 47 -3.25 9.02 -33.39
C ASP A 47 -3.71 7.87 -32.48
N LEU A 48 -4.42 8.18 -31.40
CA LEU A 48 -4.97 7.18 -30.48
C LEU A 48 -5.97 6.26 -31.20
N THR A 49 -6.85 6.84 -32.02
CA THR A 49 -7.80 6.11 -32.86
C THR A 49 -7.07 5.17 -33.83
N ARG A 50 -6.05 5.68 -34.54
CA ARG A 50 -5.23 4.86 -35.44
C ARG A 50 -4.57 3.69 -34.69
N MET A 51 -4.00 3.94 -33.52
CA MET A 51 -3.37 2.90 -32.69
C MET A 51 -4.37 1.82 -32.25
N VAL A 52 -5.60 2.20 -31.93
CA VAL A 52 -6.67 1.26 -31.55
C VAL A 52 -7.13 0.42 -32.74
N GLU A 53 -7.36 1.03 -33.91
CA GLU A 53 -7.71 0.30 -35.13
C GLU A 53 -6.61 -0.69 -35.54
N GLU A 54 -5.35 -0.27 -35.51
CA GLU A 54 -4.20 -1.14 -35.74
C GLU A 54 -4.16 -2.32 -34.74
N ALA A 55 -4.53 -2.10 -33.48
CA ALA A 55 -4.55 -3.13 -32.46
C ALA A 55 -5.66 -4.18 -32.67
N ARG A 56 -6.83 -3.77 -33.17
CA ARG A 56 -7.97 -4.66 -33.49
C ARG A 56 -7.63 -5.60 -34.64
N HIS A 57 -7.00 -5.10 -35.69
CA HIS A 57 -6.71 -5.90 -36.88
C HIS A 57 -5.64 -6.97 -36.61
N PRO A 58 -5.93 -8.28 -36.82
CA PRO A 58 -4.93 -9.34 -36.83
C PRO A 58 -3.69 -8.93 -37.61
N LEU A 59 -2.51 -8.94 -36.96
CA LEU A 59 -1.28 -8.97 -37.74
C LEU A 59 -1.42 -10.18 -38.65
N LYS A 60 -1.51 -9.95 -39.97
CA LYS A 60 -1.51 -11.02 -40.97
C LYS A 60 -0.28 -11.86 -40.66
N ARG A 61 -0.48 -13.02 -40.02
CA ARG A 61 0.62 -13.93 -39.72
C ARG A 61 1.15 -14.36 -41.08
N GLY A 62 2.25 -13.76 -41.51
CA GLY A 62 3.02 -14.31 -42.61
C GLY A 62 3.28 -15.78 -42.28
N PRO A 63 3.13 -16.69 -43.25
CA PRO A 63 3.36 -18.11 -43.00
C PRO A 63 4.82 -18.31 -42.53
N GLY A 64 5.00 -18.61 -41.24
CA GLY A 64 6.27 -19.10 -40.68
C GLY A 64 7.18 -18.13 -39.89
N THR A 65 6.86 -16.86 -39.70
CA THR A 65 7.88 -15.84 -39.30
C THR A 65 8.11 -15.59 -37.81
N CYS A 66 7.46 -16.25 -36.85
CA CYS A 66 7.27 -15.58 -35.55
C CYS A 66 8.45 -15.55 -34.55
N CYS A 67 9.44 -16.45 -34.55
CA CYS A 67 10.66 -16.23 -33.71
C CYS A 67 11.94 -16.91 -34.24
N ARG A 68 11.91 -17.75 -35.28
CA ARG A 68 13.14 -18.44 -35.75
C ARG A 68 14.05 -17.57 -36.63
N GLN A 69 13.50 -16.62 -37.38
CA GLN A 69 14.27 -15.87 -38.38
C GLN A 69 14.89 -14.57 -37.85
N THR A 70 14.37 -14.01 -36.76
CA THR A 70 14.77 -12.69 -36.27
C THR A 70 15.88 -12.73 -35.23
N GLY A 71 16.36 -13.92 -34.85
CA GLY A 71 17.41 -14.10 -33.83
C GLY A 71 16.99 -13.69 -32.40
N PHE A 72 15.75 -13.23 -32.20
CA PHE A 72 15.27 -12.81 -30.88
C PHE A 72 14.94 -14.01 -30.01
N SER A 73 15.23 -13.87 -28.71
CA SER A 73 14.82 -14.87 -27.74
C SER A 73 13.29 -14.88 -27.60
N LYS A 74 12.72 -16.01 -27.15
CA LYS A 74 11.29 -16.11 -26.83
C LYS A 74 10.84 -15.05 -25.80
N ALA A 75 11.75 -14.64 -24.91
CA ALA A 75 11.49 -13.58 -23.94
C ALA A 75 11.33 -12.22 -24.64
N ASP A 76 12.21 -11.89 -25.58
CA ASP A 76 12.16 -10.62 -26.33
C ASP A 76 10.91 -10.54 -27.21
N CYS A 77 10.56 -11.64 -27.90
CA CYS A 77 9.29 -11.74 -28.65
C CYS A 77 8.09 -11.39 -27.73
N GLY A 78 8.06 -11.94 -26.51
CA GLY A 78 6.99 -11.71 -25.54
C GLY A 78 6.97 -10.29 -24.96
N TYR A 79 8.14 -9.67 -24.77
CA TYR A 79 8.26 -8.28 -24.34
C TYR A 79 7.72 -7.33 -25.41
N ARG A 80 8.19 -7.46 -26.66
CA ARG A 80 7.75 -6.62 -27.78
C ARG A 80 6.25 -6.70 -28.01
N TYR A 81 5.67 -7.89 -27.90
CA TYR A 81 4.22 -8.04 -27.99
C TYR A 81 3.51 -7.27 -26.87
N ARG A 82 3.99 -7.34 -25.63
CA ARG A 82 3.46 -6.56 -24.49
C ARG A 82 3.62 -5.06 -24.65
N SER A 83 4.59 -4.62 -25.44
CA SER A 83 4.80 -3.22 -25.81
C SER A 83 3.89 -2.73 -26.94
N THR A 84 2.95 -3.56 -27.40
CA THR A 84 1.89 -3.13 -28.33
C THR A 84 0.58 -2.97 -27.58
N LEU A 85 -0.27 -2.03 -28.01
CA LEU A 85 -1.59 -1.83 -27.41
C LEU A 85 -2.45 -3.10 -27.46
N ARG A 86 -2.34 -3.86 -28.55
CA ARG A 86 -2.97 -5.18 -28.69
C ARG A 86 -2.48 -6.19 -27.66
N GLY A 87 -1.17 -6.34 -27.54
CA GLY A 87 -0.63 -7.35 -26.63
C GLY A 87 -0.85 -6.99 -25.17
N TRP A 88 -0.83 -5.70 -24.84
CA TRP A 88 -1.27 -5.22 -23.53
C TRP A 88 -2.73 -5.58 -23.27
N SER A 89 -3.68 -5.15 -24.11
CA SER A 89 -5.12 -5.34 -23.91
C SER A 89 -5.48 -6.82 -23.81
N TYR A 90 -4.93 -7.66 -24.70
CA TYR A 90 -5.12 -9.11 -24.63
C TYR A 90 -4.66 -9.71 -23.30
N ILE A 91 -3.44 -9.36 -22.84
CA ILE A 91 -2.89 -9.90 -21.59
C ILE A 91 -3.65 -9.35 -20.38
N ALA A 92 -4.06 -8.09 -20.42
CA ALA A 92 -4.77 -7.44 -19.34
C ALA A 92 -6.17 -8.06 -19.15
N ALA A 93 -6.93 -8.28 -20.24
CA ALA A 93 -8.22 -8.98 -20.23
C ALA A 93 -8.08 -10.41 -19.70
N ALA A 94 -7.12 -11.19 -20.23
CA ALA A 94 -6.88 -12.56 -19.79
C ALA A 94 -6.55 -12.66 -18.28
N ARG A 95 -5.77 -11.69 -17.75
CA ARG A 95 -5.46 -11.60 -16.32
C ARG A 95 -6.66 -11.19 -15.49
N ALA A 96 -7.51 -10.29 -15.99
CA ALA A 96 -8.75 -9.90 -15.33
C ALA A 96 -9.68 -11.10 -15.16
N ILE A 97 -9.96 -11.82 -16.25
CA ILE A 97 -10.76 -13.06 -16.26
C ILE A 97 -10.18 -14.09 -15.29
N GLY A 98 -8.87 -14.33 -15.34
CA GLY A 98 -8.20 -15.29 -14.46
C GLY A 98 -8.35 -14.94 -12.97
N ARG A 99 -8.26 -13.66 -12.60
CA ARG A 99 -8.42 -13.19 -11.21
C ARG A 99 -9.85 -13.36 -10.71
N ASP A 100 -10.85 -13.13 -11.55
CA ASP A 100 -12.24 -13.31 -11.15
C ASP A 100 -12.65 -14.77 -11.09
N LYS A 101 -12.17 -15.61 -12.03
CA LYS A 101 -12.33 -17.06 -11.94
C LYS A 101 -11.77 -17.62 -10.62
N GLN A 102 -10.59 -17.18 -10.19
CA GLN A 102 -9.99 -17.58 -8.90
C GLN A 102 -10.82 -17.17 -7.68
N LYS A 103 -11.67 -16.16 -7.82
CA LYS A 103 -12.54 -15.64 -6.76
C LYS A 103 -14.01 -16.03 -6.94
N GLY A 104 -14.34 -16.84 -7.94
CA GLY A 104 -15.72 -17.22 -8.26
C GLY A 104 -16.61 -16.07 -8.73
N ARG A 105 -16.02 -15.02 -9.34
CA ARG A 105 -16.77 -13.88 -9.89
C ARG A 105 -16.92 -13.99 -11.41
N GLN A 106 -17.98 -13.38 -11.93
CA GLN A 106 -18.23 -13.28 -13.38
C GLN A 106 -17.32 -12.23 -14.02
N SER A 107 -16.97 -12.42 -15.29
CA SER A 107 -16.20 -11.46 -16.06
C SER A 107 -16.53 -11.62 -17.55
N ASP A 108 -16.78 -10.51 -18.23
CA ASP A 108 -17.04 -10.42 -19.68
C ASP A 108 -16.11 -9.40 -20.36
N VAL A 109 -15.06 -8.96 -19.66
CA VAL A 109 -14.01 -8.09 -20.21
C VAL A 109 -13.23 -8.86 -21.27
N ASP A 110 -13.14 -8.30 -22.47
CA ASP A 110 -12.35 -8.82 -23.58
C ASP A 110 -11.34 -7.76 -24.05
N MET A 111 -10.55 -8.10 -25.08
CA MET A 111 -9.55 -7.19 -25.63
C MET A 111 -10.20 -5.94 -26.24
N ASP A 112 -11.28 -6.11 -27.00
CA ASP A 112 -11.91 -5.01 -27.73
C ASP A 112 -12.54 -4.01 -26.77
N HIS A 113 -13.20 -4.48 -25.71
CA HIS A 113 -13.73 -3.61 -24.67
C HIS A 113 -12.64 -2.75 -24.00
N LEU A 114 -11.44 -3.29 -23.77
CA LEU A 114 -10.35 -2.50 -23.22
C LEU A 114 -9.81 -1.46 -24.21
N LEU A 115 -9.84 -1.75 -25.51
CA LEU A 115 -9.52 -0.77 -26.55
C LEU A 115 -10.58 0.32 -26.64
N ASP A 116 -11.86 -0.03 -26.48
CA ASP A 116 -12.97 0.93 -26.40
C ASP A 116 -12.76 1.87 -25.21
N LEU A 117 -12.42 1.34 -24.02
CA LEU A 117 -12.10 2.16 -22.85
C LEU A 117 -10.91 3.10 -23.08
N VAL A 118 -9.92 2.71 -23.89
CA VAL A 118 -8.81 3.61 -24.24
C VAL A 118 -9.31 4.81 -25.04
N LEU A 119 -10.22 4.61 -25.99
CA LEU A 119 -10.82 5.69 -26.78
C LEU A 119 -11.76 6.55 -25.94
N GLU A 120 -12.68 5.92 -25.19
CA GLU A 120 -13.66 6.59 -24.34
C GLU A 120 -12.99 7.49 -23.30
N GLN A 121 -11.85 7.05 -22.75
CA GLN A 121 -11.08 7.84 -21.79
C GLN A 121 -9.99 8.70 -22.44
N GLU A 122 -9.86 8.69 -23.77
CA GLU A 122 -8.83 9.41 -24.52
C GLU A 122 -7.39 9.12 -24.05
N GLY A 123 -7.12 7.90 -23.60
CA GLY A 123 -5.83 7.50 -23.02
C GLY A 123 -5.51 8.14 -21.66
N LEU A 124 -6.49 8.74 -20.99
CA LEU A 124 -6.34 9.39 -19.69
C LEU A 124 -6.77 8.47 -18.54
N CYS A 125 -6.13 8.62 -17.38
CA CYS A 125 -6.50 7.95 -16.14
C CYS A 125 -7.89 8.40 -15.68
N ALA A 126 -8.82 7.47 -15.45
CA ALA A 126 -10.19 7.77 -15.03
C ALA A 126 -10.28 8.53 -13.70
N TYR A 127 -9.28 8.40 -12.82
CA TYR A 127 -9.29 9.04 -11.50
C TYR A 127 -8.62 10.42 -11.50
N SER A 128 -7.46 10.57 -12.15
CA SER A 128 -6.66 11.79 -12.08
C SER A 128 -6.67 12.62 -13.36
N GLY A 129 -7.13 12.08 -14.49
CA GLY A 129 -7.09 12.74 -15.79
C GLY A 129 -5.70 12.86 -16.42
N ILE A 130 -4.66 12.28 -15.81
CA ILE A 130 -3.31 12.31 -16.39
C ILE A 130 -3.20 11.35 -17.58
N PRO A 131 -2.40 11.67 -18.61
CA PRO A 131 -2.09 10.73 -19.67
C PRO A 131 -1.39 9.48 -19.13
N MET A 132 -1.80 8.30 -19.62
CA MET A 132 -1.19 7.02 -19.25
C MET A 132 -0.21 6.54 -20.33
N GLU A 133 0.82 5.81 -19.92
CA GLU A 133 1.73 5.13 -20.83
C GLU A 133 1.12 3.79 -21.26
N LEU A 134 0.89 3.65 -22.58
CA LEU A 134 0.17 2.53 -23.19
C LEU A 134 1.11 1.48 -23.81
N LEU A 135 2.33 1.87 -24.18
CA LEU A 135 3.19 1.09 -25.07
C LEU A 135 4.51 0.66 -24.42
N ILE A 136 4.92 1.30 -23.33
CA ILE A 136 6.16 0.95 -22.63
C ILE A 136 5.83 0.14 -21.37
N PRO A 137 6.05 -1.19 -21.36
CA PRO A 137 5.88 -2.00 -20.17
C PRO A 137 6.81 -1.52 -19.05
N ASN A 138 6.34 -1.61 -17.81
CA ASN A 138 7.10 -1.21 -16.62
C ASN A 138 7.56 0.25 -16.64
N SER A 139 6.84 1.14 -17.31
CA SER A 139 7.05 2.59 -17.26
C SER A 139 6.42 3.21 -16.01
N HIS A 140 6.69 4.50 -15.81
CA HIS A 140 5.84 5.35 -14.98
C HIS A 140 4.48 5.55 -15.67
N TRP A 141 3.43 5.73 -14.88
CA TRP A 141 2.09 6.05 -15.38
C TRP A 141 1.49 5.00 -16.31
N GLY A 142 1.96 3.76 -16.21
CA GLY A 142 1.48 2.65 -17.04
C GLY A 142 0.00 2.37 -16.82
N VAL A 143 -0.72 2.00 -17.88
CA VAL A 143 -2.16 1.73 -17.80
C VAL A 143 -2.49 0.43 -17.03
N SER A 144 -3.55 0.49 -16.22
CA SER A 144 -4.07 -0.61 -15.43
C SER A 144 -5.60 -0.67 -15.49
N ILE A 145 -6.17 -1.88 -15.45
CA ILE A 145 -7.62 -2.08 -15.37
C ILE A 145 -8.03 -2.09 -13.89
N GLU A 146 -8.99 -1.25 -13.55
CA GLU A 146 -9.60 -1.18 -12.22
C GLU A 146 -11.11 -1.42 -12.28
N ARG A 147 -11.66 -1.98 -11.19
CA ARG A 147 -13.10 -2.13 -11.03
C ARG A 147 -13.68 -0.88 -10.38
N ILE A 148 -14.80 -0.41 -10.89
CA ILE A 148 -15.56 0.68 -10.28
C ILE A 148 -16.17 0.18 -8.96
N ASP A 149 -16.88 -0.94 -9.00
CA ASP A 149 -17.34 -1.69 -7.82
C ASP A 149 -16.50 -2.97 -7.63
N THR A 150 -15.87 -3.09 -6.45
CA THR A 150 -15.01 -4.23 -6.10
C THR A 150 -15.77 -5.50 -5.72
N GLN A 151 -17.08 -5.40 -5.44
CA GLN A 151 -17.96 -6.54 -5.17
C GLN A 151 -18.28 -7.29 -6.47
N LEU A 152 -18.38 -6.55 -7.57
CA LEU A 152 -18.58 -7.09 -8.90
C LEU A 152 -17.25 -7.58 -9.50
N GLY A 153 -17.32 -8.38 -10.56
CA GLY A 153 -16.16 -8.75 -11.35
C GLY A 153 -15.78 -7.67 -12.36
N TYR A 154 -14.81 -7.98 -13.21
CA TYR A 154 -14.42 -7.20 -14.37
C TYR A 154 -15.49 -7.40 -15.45
N MET A 155 -16.55 -6.59 -15.34
CA MET A 155 -17.66 -6.56 -16.27
C MET A 155 -17.63 -5.32 -17.16
N LYS A 156 -18.17 -5.38 -18.38
CA LYS A 156 -18.40 -4.22 -19.24
C LYS A 156 -19.27 -3.21 -18.47
N GLY A 157 -18.81 -1.97 -18.39
CA GLY A 157 -19.44 -0.91 -17.58
C GLY A 157 -19.08 -0.90 -16.08
N ASN A 158 -18.42 -1.93 -15.55
CA ASN A 158 -17.85 -1.93 -14.19
C ASN A 158 -16.31 -1.80 -14.19
N CYS A 159 -15.70 -1.52 -15.33
CA CYS A 159 -14.26 -1.35 -15.46
C CYS A 159 -13.93 0.06 -15.92
N CYS A 160 -12.77 0.55 -15.49
CA CYS A 160 -12.14 1.74 -16.05
C CYS A 160 -10.63 1.56 -16.12
N LEU A 161 -9.96 2.41 -16.90
CA LEU A 161 -8.50 2.43 -16.99
C LEU A 161 -7.95 3.50 -16.06
N ILE A 162 -6.96 3.13 -15.26
CA ILE A 162 -6.26 4.02 -14.33
C ILE A 162 -4.75 3.91 -14.51
N ALA A 163 -4.02 4.95 -14.12
CA ALA A 163 -2.57 4.82 -13.99
C ALA A 163 -2.26 3.81 -12.87
N ALA A 164 -1.26 2.96 -13.08
CA ALA A 164 -0.91 1.85 -12.20
C ALA A 164 -0.54 2.32 -10.78
N GLU A 165 -0.12 3.57 -10.62
CA GLU A 165 0.09 4.27 -9.35
C GLU A 165 -1.16 4.29 -8.47
N PHE A 166 -2.36 4.27 -9.06
CA PHE A 166 -3.62 4.23 -8.32
C PHE A 166 -4.14 2.81 -8.10
N ASN A 167 -3.48 1.78 -8.65
CA ASN A 167 -3.90 0.38 -8.47
C ASN A 167 -3.32 -0.20 -7.17
N THR A 168 -3.81 0.31 -6.05
CA THR A 168 -3.40 -0.11 -4.71
C THR A 168 -4.22 -1.30 -4.25
N THR A 169 -3.53 -2.32 -3.72
CA THR A 169 -4.24 -3.51 -3.21
C THR A 169 -5.02 -3.18 -1.95
N VAL A 170 -6.35 -3.27 -2.04
CA VAL A 170 -7.22 -3.23 -0.87
C VAL A 170 -7.10 -4.58 -0.15
N ARG A 171 -6.57 -4.57 1.08
CA ARG A 171 -6.72 -5.75 1.94
C ARG A 171 -8.16 -5.77 2.38
N ASN A 172 -8.98 -6.66 1.81
CA ASN A 172 -10.34 -6.89 2.29
C ASN A 172 -10.29 -7.06 3.80
N PRO A 173 -10.82 -6.09 4.57
CA PRO A 173 -11.19 -6.41 5.92
C PRO A 173 -12.27 -7.49 5.78
N ARG A 174 -12.38 -8.39 6.74
CA ARG A 174 -13.50 -9.33 6.82
C ARG A 174 -14.80 -8.58 7.20
N HIS A 175 -15.10 -7.47 6.53
CA HIS A 175 -16.25 -6.64 6.86
C HIS A 175 -17.51 -7.31 6.35
N GLU A 176 -18.45 -7.42 7.29
CA GLU A 176 -19.87 -7.54 7.06
C GLU A 176 -20.29 -6.48 6.02
N ALA A 177 -21.05 -6.92 5.02
CA ALA A 177 -21.50 -6.06 3.93
C ALA A 177 -22.27 -4.85 4.49
N GLY A 178 -21.76 -3.62 4.28
CA GLY A 178 -22.57 -2.42 4.51
C GLY A 178 -21.85 -1.15 4.96
N THR A 179 -20.64 -1.21 5.54
CA THR A 179 -19.96 0.02 6.01
C THR A 179 -18.63 0.23 5.28
N SER A 180 -18.66 0.98 4.18
CA SER A 180 -17.53 1.24 3.27
C SER A 180 -16.63 2.42 3.67
N CYS A 181 -16.72 2.92 4.91
CA CYS A 181 -15.97 4.11 5.32
C CYS A 181 -14.47 3.79 5.35
N GLY A 182 -13.66 4.17 4.35
CA GLY A 182 -12.19 4.21 4.48
C GLY A 182 -11.41 3.00 3.96
N SER A 183 -11.38 2.82 2.64
CA SER A 183 -10.55 1.80 1.99
C SER A 183 -9.28 2.42 1.43
N ALA A 184 -8.18 1.65 1.31
CA ALA A 184 -7.00 2.10 0.56
C ALA A 184 -7.24 2.20 -0.96
N GLN A 185 -8.48 1.98 -1.41
CA GLN A 185 -8.85 2.10 -2.82
C GLN A 185 -8.91 3.57 -3.21
N TRP A 186 -8.35 3.86 -4.38
CA TRP A 186 -8.50 5.17 -4.99
C TRP A 186 -9.87 5.31 -5.64
N SER A 187 -10.36 6.54 -5.69
CA SER A 187 -11.51 6.96 -6.48
C SER A 187 -11.23 8.35 -7.02
N ARG A 188 -11.98 8.78 -8.05
CA ARG A 188 -11.89 10.15 -8.58
C ARG A 188 -12.07 11.20 -7.50
N GLN A 189 -13.09 11.03 -6.64
CA GLN A 189 -13.34 11.93 -5.52
C GLN A 189 -12.18 11.95 -4.53
N LYS A 190 -11.59 10.79 -4.20
CA LYS A 190 -10.43 10.73 -3.29
C LYS A 190 -9.23 11.45 -3.89
N VAL A 191 -8.92 11.24 -5.18
CA VAL A 191 -7.84 11.96 -5.88
C VAL A 191 -8.05 13.47 -5.81
N GLN A 192 -9.27 13.96 -6.05
CA GLN A 192 -9.58 15.39 -5.97
C GLN A 192 -9.44 15.95 -4.55
N ARG A 193 -9.81 15.17 -3.52
CA ARG A 193 -9.74 15.59 -2.11
C ARG A 193 -8.32 15.73 -1.58
N VAL A 194 -7.32 15.03 -2.13
CA VAL A 194 -5.93 15.07 -1.61
C VAL A 194 -5.39 16.49 -1.52
N ALA A 195 -5.68 17.35 -2.51
CA ALA A 195 -5.21 18.73 -2.52
C ALA A 195 -5.71 19.56 -1.32
N HIS A 196 -6.92 19.26 -0.84
CA HIS A 196 -7.50 19.85 0.37
C HIS A 196 -7.03 19.14 1.64
N VAL A 197 -7.05 17.81 1.65
CA VAL A 197 -6.66 17.02 2.83
C VAL A 197 -5.21 17.31 3.26
N ARG A 198 -4.30 17.53 2.32
CA ARG A 198 -2.90 17.87 2.64
C ARG A 198 -2.74 19.23 3.35
N THR A 199 -3.73 20.12 3.26
CA THR A 199 -3.72 21.42 3.97
C THR A 199 -4.34 21.32 5.37
N GLU A 200 -5.00 20.22 5.71
CA GLU A 200 -5.55 20.01 7.05
C GLU A 200 -4.44 20.00 8.10
N GLN A 201 -4.70 20.61 9.25
CA GLN A 201 -3.74 20.71 10.34
C GLN A 201 -3.62 19.38 11.10
N VAL A 202 -2.39 18.95 11.38
CA VAL A 202 -2.13 17.82 12.28
C VAL A 202 -1.98 18.37 13.71
N GLN A 203 -2.70 17.80 14.66
CA GLN A 203 -2.60 18.17 16.08
C GLN A 203 -1.30 17.61 16.68
N LEU A 204 -0.19 18.33 16.51
CA LEU A 204 1.16 17.87 16.90
C LEU A 204 1.29 17.58 18.40
N HIS A 205 0.59 18.33 19.26
CA HIS A 205 0.58 18.08 20.70
C HIS A 205 -0.03 16.70 21.02
N SER A 206 -1.24 16.43 20.50
CA SER A 206 -1.89 15.12 20.68
C SER A 206 -1.05 13.99 20.10
N LEU A 207 -0.41 14.22 18.94
CA LEU A 207 0.51 13.25 18.36
C LEU A 207 1.70 12.95 19.28
N GLN A 208 2.27 13.98 19.92
CA GLN A 208 3.36 13.82 20.88
C GLN A 208 2.93 12.99 22.10
N GLU A 209 1.75 13.27 22.65
CA GLU A 209 1.16 12.52 23.77
C GLU A 209 0.92 11.07 23.38
N ASP A 210 0.34 10.82 22.20
CA ASP A 210 0.11 9.49 21.66
C ASP A 210 1.42 8.72 21.50
N ILE A 211 2.47 9.36 20.96
CA ILE A 211 3.81 8.75 20.83
C ILE A 211 4.39 8.43 22.19
N ALA A 212 4.28 9.34 23.18
CA ALA A 212 4.76 9.10 24.53
C ALA A 212 4.02 7.91 25.17
N ALA A 213 2.70 7.87 25.07
CA ALA A 213 1.87 6.76 25.54
C ALA A 213 2.22 5.45 24.80
N ALA A 214 2.51 5.51 23.50
CA ALA A 214 2.86 4.36 22.70
C ALA A 214 4.25 3.79 23.05
N ARG A 215 5.19 4.60 23.54
CA ARG A 215 6.49 4.14 24.06
C ARG A 215 6.35 3.38 25.36
N LEU A 216 5.45 3.82 26.24
CA LEU A 216 5.16 3.14 27.49
C LEU A 216 4.73 1.69 27.19
N ARG A 217 5.47 0.73 27.76
CA ARG A 217 5.05 -0.65 27.72
C ARG A 217 3.82 -0.76 28.62
N PRO A 218 2.67 -1.25 28.14
CA PRO A 218 1.53 -1.45 29.02
C PRO A 218 2.01 -2.35 30.15
N VAL A 219 1.85 -1.86 31.39
CA VAL A 219 2.06 -2.67 32.58
C VAL A 219 1.16 -3.87 32.34
N ARG A 220 1.76 -5.06 32.23
CA ARG A 220 0.97 -6.28 32.25
C ARG A 220 0.29 -6.21 33.60
N SER A 221 -1.00 -5.87 33.62
CA SER A 221 -1.79 -6.09 34.82
C SER A 221 -1.46 -7.53 35.19
N GLN A 222 -0.97 -7.72 36.41
CA GLN A 222 -0.92 -9.05 36.97
C GLN A 222 -2.39 -9.44 37.04
N THR A 223 -2.93 -9.92 35.91
CA THR A 223 -4.24 -10.54 35.86
C THR A 223 -4.09 -11.62 36.89
N ALA A 224 -4.73 -11.41 38.04
CA ALA A 224 -4.74 -12.34 39.15
C ALA A 224 -4.90 -13.70 38.49
N SER A 225 -3.88 -14.55 38.59
CA SER A 225 -3.98 -15.87 37.99
C SER A 225 -5.04 -16.56 38.83
N SER A 226 -6.31 -16.45 38.44
CA SER A 226 -7.32 -17.33 38.94
C SER A 226 -6.90 -18.68 38.40
N GLN A 227 -6.10 -19.38 39.20
CA GLN A 227 -5.66 -20.74 38.96
C GLN A 227 -6.85 -21.71 39.02
N ASP A 228 -8.06 -21.21 39.21
CA ASP A 228 -9.30 -21.93 39.10
C ASP A 228 -9.28 -22.77 37.83
N PHE A 229 -9.25 -24.08 38.07
CA PHE A 229 -9.26 -25.09 37.04
C PHE A 229 -10.49 -24.87 36.17
N ARG A 230 -10.26 -24.45 34.93
CA ARG A 230 -11.31 -24.32 33.94
C ARG A 230 -11.58 -25.70 33.35
N GLY A 231 -12.58 -26.40 33.86
CA GLY A 231 -13.15 -27.61 33.24
C GLY A 231 -14.27 -27.28 32.25
N PRO A 232 -14.63 -28.22 31.36
CA PRO A 232 -15.89 -28.13 30.62
C PRO A 232 -17.10 -28.26 31.56
N ASP A 233 -18.25 -27.75 31.15
CA ASP A 233 -19.53 -28.02 31.83
C ASP A 233 -20.05 -29.44 31.52
N SER A 234 -21.23 -29.78 32.04
CA SER A 234 -21.88 -31.07 31.78
C SER A 234 -22.23 -31.31 30.31
N ALA A 235 -22.27 -30.25 29.48
CA ALA A 235 -22.52 -30.32 28.05
C ALA A 235 -21.23 -30.32 27.21
N GLY A 236 -20.05 -30.31 27.84
CA GLY A 236 -18.75 -30.26 27.15
C GLY A 236 -18.35 -28.86 26.67
N ASN A 237 -19.11 -27.81 27.02
CA ASN A 237 -18.78 -26.44 26.68
C ASN A 237 -17.73 -25.89 27.62
N TRP A 238 -16.99 -24.89 27.15
CA TRP A 238 -15.91 -24.25 27.90
C TRP A 238 -16.23 -22.78 28.15
N ARG A 239 -16.12 -22.33 29.40
CA ARG A 239 -16.41 -20.93 29.79
C ARG A 239 -15.34 -19.93 29.38
N CYS A 240 -15.55 -19.06 28.40
CA CYS A 240 -14.56 -18.06 27.99
C CYS A 240 -14.16 -17.15 29.15
N GLY A 241 -12.88 -17.06 29.50
CA GLY A 241 -12.39 -16.23 30.61
C GLY A 241 -12.46 -14.72 30.36
N ARG A 242 -12.91 -14.28 29.17
CA ARG A 242 -13.06 -12.87 28.82
C ARG A 242 -14.51 -12.40 28.78
N CYS A 243 -15.38 -13.13 28.06
CA CYS A 243 -16.80 -12.79 27.99
C CYS A 243 -17.67 -13.56 28.99
N GLY A 244 -17.15 -14.59 29.66
CA GLY A 244 -17.89 -15.40 30.63
C GLY A 244 -18.83 -16.44 30.02
N ASN A 245 -19.04 -16.45 28.69
CA ASN A 245 -19.96 -17.37 28.01
C ASN A 245 -19.40 -18.79 27.92
N TRP A 246 -20.27 -19.78 28.08
CA TRP A 246 -19.99 -21.19 27.78
C TRP A 246 -20.15 -21.43 26.27
N LEU A 247 -19.10 -21.93 25.63
CA LEU A 247 -19.05 -22.11 24.17
C LEU A 247 -18.47 -23.47 23.83
N GLU A 248 -18.82 -23.99 22.66
CA GLU A 248 -18.25 -25.23 22.14
C GLU A 248 -16.72 -25.14 21.97
N MET A 249 -16.05 -26.28 21.99
CA MET A 249 -14.59 -26.37 21.90
C MET A 249 -14.03 -25.71 20.63
N ASP A 250 -14.76 -25.79 19.52
CA ASP A 250 -14.35 -25.24 18.23
C ASP A 250 -14.32 -23.69 18.24
N GLN A 251 -15.01 -23.05 19.19
CA GLN A 251 -14.99 -21.60 19.38
C GLN A 251 -13.72 -21.11 20.08
N PHE A 252 -12.82 -22.02 20.47
CA PHE A 252 -11.52 -21.70 21.06
C PHE A 252 -10.38 -22.03 20.09
N ALA A 253 -9.31 -21.23 20.12
CA ALA A 253 -8.09 -21.57 19.40
C ALA A 253 -7.28 -22.63 20.18
N LYS A 254 -6.65 -23.56 19.46
CA LYS A 254 -5.77 -24.56 20.07
C LYS A 254 -4.51 -23.88 20.63
N ARG A 255 -4.08 -24.30 21.83
CA ARG A 255 -2.82 -23.88 22.46
C ARG A 255 -2.16 -25.09 23.11
N THR A 256 -1.20 -25.69 22.41
CA THR A 256 -0.49 -26.92 22.84
C THR A 256 0.18 -26.80 24.21
N ALA A 257 0.62 -25.59 24.60
CA ALA A 257 1.24 -25.34 25.90
C ALA A 257 0.26 -25.28 27.09
N SER A 258 -1.06 -25.34 26.85
CA SER A 258 -2.06 -25.34 27.92
C SER A 258 -2.46 -26.77 28.30
N LYS A 259 -2.78 -27.01 29.58
CA LYS A 259 -3.16 -28.34 30.09
C LYS A 259 -4.31 -29.00 29.31
N ASN A 260 -5.27 -28.19 28.84
CA ASN A 260 -6.44 -28.63 28.09
C ASN A 260 -6.29 -28.43 26.56
N GLY A 261 -5.16 -27.94 26.08
CA GLY A 261 -4.95 -27.68 24.66
C GLY A 261 -5.74 -26.50 24.08
N LEU A 262 -6.39 -25.65 24.89
CA LEU A 262 -7.25 -24.54 24.45
C LEU A 262 -6.78 -23.18 24.98
N GLN A 263 -7.06 -22.11 24.23
CA GLN A 263 -6.93 -20.75 24.75
C GLN A 263 -7.97 -20.45 25.84
N TYR A 264 -7.60 -19.57 26.78
CA TYR A 264 -8.48 -19.18 27.90
C TYR A 264 -9.69 -18.33 27.46
N HIS A 265 -9.62 -17.72 26.28
CA HIS A 265 -10.67 -16.89 25.69
C HIS A 265 -11.10 -17.46 24.33
N CYS A 266 -12.34 -17.20 23.94
CA CYS A 266 -12.86 -17.64 22.64
C CYS A 266 -12.24 -16.85 21.48
N LYS A 267 -12.33 -17.41 20.27
CA LYS A 267 -11.82 -16.84 19.02
C LYS A 267 -12.33 -15.42 18.80
N LYS A 268 -13.62 -15.15 19.06
CA LYS A 268 -14.22 -13.81 18.96
C LYS A 268 -13.54 -12.82 19.90
N CYS A 269 -13.49 -13.14 21.20
CA CYS A 269 -12.81 -12.29 22.19
C CYS A 269 -11.34 -12.04 21.87
N GLY A 270 -10.64 -13.03 21.31
CA GLY A 270 -9.27 -12.90 20.84
C GLY A 270 -9.15 -11.98 19.63
N SER A 271 -10.05 -12.12 18.66
CA SER A 271 -10.14 -11.22 17.50
C SER A 271 -10.43 -9.78 17.92
N ASP A 272 -11.43 -9.58 18.79
CA ASP A 272 -11.81 -8.26 19.32
C ASP A 272 -10.65 -7.62 20.08
N PHE A 273 -9.92 -8.40 20.90
CA PHE A 273 -8.70 -7.93 21.57
C PHE A 273 -7.64 -7.48 20.57
N CYS A 274 -7.30 -8.36 19.61
CA CYS A 274 -6.29 -8.05 18.61
C CYS A 274 -6.68 -6.84 17.76
N SER A 275 -7.96 -6.69 17.43
CA SER A 275 -8.50 -5.52 16.73
C SER A 275 -8.31 -4.25 17.56
N ALA A 276 -8.77 -4.24 18.81
CA ALA A 276 -8.63 -3.10 19.72
C ALA A 276 -7.15 -2.71 19.93
N VAL A 277 -6.27 -3.70 20.13
CA VAL A 277 -4.83 -3.44 20.25
C VAL A 277 -4.28 -2.82 18.96
N ARG A 278 -4.62 -3.35 17.78
CA ARG A 278 -4.17 -2.79 16.49
C ARG A 278 -4.71 -1.37 16.22
N GLN A 279 -5.82 -0.98 16.84
CA GLN A 279 -6.33 0.39 16.75
C GLN A 279 -5.52 1.38 17.60
N THR A 280 -4.73 0.91 18.57
CA THR A 280 -3.80 1.78 19.32
C THR A 280 -2.54 2.08 18.49
N LEU A 281 -1.94 3.25 18.71
CA LEU A 281 -0.68 3.62 18.07
C LEU A 281 0.42 2.58 18.26
N ARG A 282 0.62 2.14 19.50
CA ARG A 282 1.61 1.09 19.83
C ARG A 282 1.31 -0.22 19.10
N GLY A 283 0.08 -0.70 19.14
CA GLY A 283 -0.27 -1.98 18.54
C GLY A 283 -0.13 -1.99 17.02
N HIS A 284 -0.47 -0.87 16.36
CA HIS A 284 -0.26 -0.71 14.92
C HIS A 284 1.24 -0.69 14.56
N VAL A 285 2.05 0.09 15.28
CA VAL A 285 3.51 0.13 15.08
C VAL A 285 4.14 -1.24 15.29
N LEU A 286 3.76 -1.97 16.34
CA LEU A 286 4.24 -3.33 16.58
C LEU A 286 3.88 -4.30 15.45
N ASP A 287 2.67 -4.19 14.89
CA ASP A 287 2.26 -4.99 13.73
C ASP A 287 3.13 -4.68 12.50
N MET A 288 3.37 -3.39 12.23
CA MET A 288 4.21 -2.95 11.12
C MET A 288 5.65 -3.44 11.25
N VAL A 289 6.28 -3.27 12.42
CA VAL A 289 7.65 -3.76 12.70
C VAL A 289 7.72 -5.27 12.55
N ARG A 290 6.75 -6.02 13.09
CA ARG A 290 6.69 -7.48 12.93
C ARG A 290 6.60 -7.88 11.45
N ASN A 291 5.73 -7.22 10.67
CA ASN A 291 5.56 -7.50 9.25
C ASN A 291 6.82 -7.15 8.44
N ALA A 292 7.50 -6.04 8.76
CA ALA A 292 8.78 -5.66 8.16
C ALA A 292 9.84 -6.74 8.41
N ARG A 293 9.98 -7.20 9.67
CA ARG A 293 10.91 -8.29 10.03
C ARG A 293 10.61 -9.59 9.31
N HIS A 294 9.34 -10.00 9.27
CA HIS A 294 8.93 -11.21 8.54
C HIS A 294 9.24 -11.13 7.03
N ARG A 295 9.14 -9.93 6.44
CA ARG A 295 9.54 -9.73 5.03
C ARG A 295 11.06 -9.76 4.89
N ALA A 296 11.79 -9.15 5.81
CA ALA A 296 13.26 -9.16 5.81
C ALA A 296 13.83 -10.59 5.88
N THR A 297 13.22 -11.51 6.63
CA THR A 297 13.70 -12.91 6.71
C THR A 297 13.59 -13.67 5.38
N LYS A 298 12.82 -13.17 4.41
CA LYS A 298 12.69 -13.76 3.07
C LYS A 298 13.72 -13.22 2.08
N HIS A 299 14.53 -12.24 2.48
CA HIS A 299 15.55 -11.63 1.65
C HIS A 299 16.95 -11.94 2.20
N PRO A 300 17.82 -12.65 1.45
CA PRO A 300 19.14 -13.11 1.93
C PRO A 300 20.15 -12.02 2.33
N LEU A 301 19.82 -10.74 2.14
CA LEU A 301 20.77 -9.62 2.16
C LEU A 301 20.95 -8.94 3.53
N CYS A 302 20.40 -9.49 4.63
CA CYS A 302 20.22 -8.69 5.84
C CYS A 302 21.25 -8.99 6.95
N GLY A 303 22.39 -8.30 6.92
CA GLY A 303 23.32 -8.15 8.05
C GLY A 303 23.15 -6.85 8.86
N SER A 304 22.17 -6.01 8.53
CA SER A 304 21.97 -4.70 9.18
C SER A 304 20.93 -4.71 10.31
N SER A 305 20.97 -3.67 11.15
CA SER A 305 19.98 -3.41 12.20
C SER A 305 18.57 -3.29 11.59
N LEU A 306 17.66 -4.13 12.09
CA LEU A 306 16.26 -4.13 11.68
C LEU A 306 15.50 -3.03 12.41
N LEU A 307 14.56 -2.41 11.70
CA LEU A 307 13.58 -1.47 12.24
C LEU A 307 13.01 -1.97 13.59
N ASN A 308 12.96 -1.06 14.56
CA ASN A 308 12.33 -1.25 15.86
C ASN A 308 11.14 -0.29 16.04
N THR A 309 10.46 -0.38 17.19
CA THR A 309 9.27 0.43 17.50
C THR A 309 9.60 1.92 17.58
N ASP A 310 10.72 2.28 18.20
CA ASP A 310 11.12 3.68 18.37
C ASP A 310 11.50 4.32 17.05
N ASP A 311 12.16 3.59 16.14
CA ASP A 311 12.46 4.10 14.79
C ASP A 311 11.17 4.55 14.08
N VAL A 312 10.09 3.76 14.17
CA VAL A 312 8.81 4.08 13.53
C VAL A 312 8.10 5.25 14.18
N LEU A 313 8.10 5.32 15.51
CA LEU A 313 7.51 6.44 16.24
C LEU A 313 8.27 7.74 15.97
N GLU A 314 9.60 7.66 15.86
CA GLU A 314 10.44 8.80 15.50
C GLU A 314 10.21 9.24 14.06
N MET A 315 10.09 8.31 13.10
CA MET A 315 9.66 8.65 11.73
C MET A 315 8.31 9.38 11.73
N LEU A 316 7.34 8.94 12.52
CA LEU A 316 6.01 9.57 12.60
C LEU A 316 6.12 11.01 13.07
N TRP A 317 6.90 11.23 14.12
CA TRP A 317 7.17 12.56 14.67
C TRP A 317 7.89 13.46 13.69
N LEU A 318 8.99 12.97 13.09
CA LEU A 318 9.81 13.75 12.16
C LEU A 318 9.05 14.10 10.87
N GLN A 319 8.08 13.28 10.48
CA GLN A 319 7.17 13.59 9.36
C GLN A 319 5.97 14.45 9.77
N GLY A 320 5.87 14.88 11.03
CA GLY A 320 4.76 15.69 11.54
C GLY A 320 3.40 14.99 11.41
N GLY A 321 3.37 13.66 11.49
CA GLY A 321 2.15 12.87 11.30
C GLY A 321 1.62 12.85 9.86
N ARG A 322 2.46 13.12 8.85
CA ARG A 322 2.03 13.22 7.44
C ARG A 322 2.67 12.16 6.54
N CYS A 323 1.97 11.84 5.46
CA CYS A 323 2.47 10.97 4.40
C CYS A 323 3.70 11.59 3.72
N TYR A 324 4.77 10.82 3.59
CA TYR A 324 6.02 11.28 2.99
C TYR A 324 5.88 11.79 1.55
N TYR A 325 5.03 11.17 0.72
CA TYR A 325 4.88 11.57 -0.69
C TYR A 325 3.90 12.72 -0.89
N SER A 326 2.74 12.67 -0.23
CA SER A 326 1.60 13.55 -0.54
C SER A 326 1.29 14.60 0.52
N GLY A 327 1.85 14.48 1.72
CA GLY A 327 1.61 15.41 2.82
C GLY A 327 0.24 15.27 3.51
N VAL A 328 -0.60 14.33 3.09
CA VAL A 328 -1.88 14.06 3.77
C VAL A 328 -1.63 13.60 5.22
N PRO A 329 -2.45 14.03 6.19
CA PRO A 329 -2.41 13.51 7.56
C PRO A 329 -2.56 11.98 7.57
N LEU A 330 -1.74 11.33 8.40
CA LEU A 330 -1.76 9.89 8.58
C LEU A 330 -2.68 9.50 9.73
N HIS A 331 -3.50 8.48 9.51
CA HIS A 331 -4.36 7.92 10.56
C HIS A 331 -3.79 6.63 11.13
N CYS A 332 -3.89 6.46 12.44
CA CYS A 332 -3.42 5.26 13.13
C CYS A 332 -4.50 4.17 13.32
N ALA A 333 -5.66 4.31 12.67
CA ALA A 333 -6.73 3.33 12.80
C ALA A 333 -6.48 2.09 11.93
N ALA A 334 -6.47 0.90 12.53
CA ALA A 334 -6.56 -0.37 11.79
C ALA A 334 -7.99 -0.65 11.24
N GLY A 335 -8.92 0.27 11.46
CA GLY A 335 -10.28 0.24 10.94
C GLY A 335 -10.36 0.75 9.50
N PRO A 336 -11.59 0.85 8.96
CA PRO A 336 -11.79 1.38 7.64
C PRO A 336 -11.66 2.91 7.81
N ALA A 337 -10.48 3.43 7.47
CA ALA A 337 -10.16 4.84 7.52
C ALA A 337 -9.31 5.16 6.28
N ASP A 338 -9.52 6.33 5.72
CA ASP A 338 -8.61 6.83 4.68
C ASP A 338 -7.27 7.18 5.32
N TRP A 339 -6.20 7.13 4.52
CA TRP A 339 -4.87 7.60 4.91
C TRP A 339 -4.24 6.83 6.08
N VAL A 340 -4.68 5.60 6.30
CA VAL A 340 -4.02 4.69 7.25
C VAL A 340 -2.59 4.50 6.79
N TRP A 341 -1.65 4.81 7.65
CA TRP A 341 -0.23 4.71 7.35
C TRP A 341 0.32 3.28 7.24
N SER A 342 1.38 3.16 6.45
CA SER A 342 2.24 1.99 6.28
C SER A 342 3.70 2.43 6.15
N ILE A 343 4.62 1.49 6.39
CA ILE A 343 6.03 1.63 6.08
C ILE A 343 6.28 1.35 4.60
N GLU A 344 7.03 2.23 3.94
CA GLU A 344 7.51 2.10 2.57
C GLU A 344 9.04 2.18 2.53
N ARG A 345 9.67 1.42 1.62
CA ARG A 345 11.12 1.47 1.41
C ARG A 345 11.44 2.43 0.27
N LEU A 346 12.39 3.32 0.48
CA LEU A 346 12.89 4.23 -0.54
C LEU A 346 13.73 3.47 -1.59
N ASP A 347 14.51 2.50 -1.15
CA ASP A 347 15.24 1.56 -2.00
C ASP A 347 14.82 0.11 -1.70
N ASN A 348 14.22 -0.54 -2.69
CA ASN A 348 13.79 -1.94 -2.60
C ASN A 348 14.94 -2.96 -2.57
N SER A 349 16.17 -2.54 -2.88
CA SER A 349 17.39 -3.34 -2.77
C SER A 349 17.97 -3.35 -1.34
N VAL A 350 17.56 -2.38 -0.52
CA VAL A 350 17.92 -2.28 0.89
C VAL A 350 16.77 -2.83 1.75
N THR A 351 17.12 -3.41 2.90
CA THR A 351 16.14 -3.94 3.87
C THR A 351 15.41 -2.81 4.60
N TYR A 352 14.58 -3.17 5.58
CA TYR A 352 13.89 -2.22 6.44
C TYR A 352 14.83 -1.65 7.51
N THR A 353 15.48 -0.54 7.18
CA THR A 353 16.26 0.29 8.14
C THR A 353 15.57 1.64 8.33
N ARG A 354 15.95 2.35 9.39
CA ARG A 354 15.43 3.69 9.69
C ARG A 354 15.69 4.68 8.56
N GLU A 355 16.83 4.60 7.89
CA GLU A 355 17.27 5.53 6.83
C GLU A 355 16.66 5.20 5.47
N ASN A 356 16.22 3.95 5.27
CA ASN A 356 15.63 3.48 4.02
C ASN A 356 14.09 3.40 4.09
N CYS A 357 13.49 3.69 5.24
CA CYS A 357 12.05 3.63 5.42
C CYS A 357 11.45 5.02 5.60
N VAL A 358 10.22 5.17 5.12
CA VAL A 358 9.37 6.33 5.36
C VAL A 358 7.95 5.86 5.64
N LEU A 359 7.12 6.75 6.18
CA LEU A 359 5.71 6.47 6.43
C LEU A 359 4.86 7.11 5.34
N ILE A 360 3.99 6.30 4.75
CA ILE A 360 3.09 6.72 3.68
C ILE A 360 1.67 6.31 4.02
N ALA A 361 0.69 7.04 3.48
CA ALA A 361 -0.68 6.54 3.47
C ALA A 361 -0.76 5.27 2.60
N ARG A 362 -1.55 4.28 3.03
CA ARG A 362 -1.65 2.97 2.36
C ARG A 362 -2.12 3.06 0.93
N GLU A 363 -2.89 4.09 0.58
CA GLU A 363 -3.26 4.45 -0.79
C GLU A 363 -2.04 4.58 -1.71
N PHE A 364 -0.89 5.02 -1.18
CA PHE A 364 0.35 5.20 -1.93
C PHE A 364 1.23 3.95 -1.95
N GLN A 365 0.81 2.86 -1.29
CA GLN A 365 1.55 1.61 -1.25
C GLN A 365 1.20 0.73 -2.45
N THR A 366 1.81 1.04 -3.58
CA THR A 366 1.67 0.26 -4.81
C THR A 366 2.68 -0.88 -4.86
N ALA A 367 2.30 -1.99 -5.52
CA ALA A 367 3.22 -3.10 -5.69
C ALA A 367 4.32 -2.74 -6.71
N ASP A 368 5.59 -2.76 -6.28
CA ASP A 368 6.71 -2.66 -7.20
C ASP A 368 6.84 -3.94 -8.03
N GLN A 369 6.46 -3.85 -9.31
CA GLN A 369 6.60 -4.95 -10.27
C GLN A 369 7.99 -5.00 -10.90
N SER A 370 8.84 -4.00 -10.63
CA SER A 370 9.88 -3.64 -11.59
C SER A 370 11.29 -4.03 -11.14
N ARG A 371 11.68 -4.00 -9.85
CA ARG A 371 13.12 -4.17 -9.54
C ARG A 371 13.65 -5.56 -9.19
N ASN A 372 12.89 -6.40 -8.48
CA ASN A 372 13.46 -7.63 -7.90
C ASN A 372 13.03 -8.93 -8.62
N LYS A 373 12.15 -8.83 -9.61
CA LYS A 373 11.56 -10.00 -10.30
C LYS A 373 11.41 -9.81 -11.81
N ALA A 374 11.73 -8.64 -12.33
CA ALA A 374 11.50 -8.37 -13.74
C ALA A 374 12.46 -9.21 -14.59
N LYS A 375 11.89 -10.05 -15.45
CA LYS A 375 12.63 -10.75 -16.52
C LYS A 375 12.99 -9.81 -17.68
N PHE A 376 12.54 -8.56 -17.61
CA PHE A 376 12.57 -7.59 -18.69
C PHE A 376 13.13 -6.25 -18.19
N PRO A 377 13.58 -5.37 -19.10
CA PRO A 377 14.00 -4.03 -18.72
C PRO A 377 12.86 -3.25 -18.07
N VAL A 378 13.26 -2.33 -17.21
CA VAL A 378 12.39 -1.60 -16.29
C VAL A 378 12.60 -0.13 -16.55
N PHE A 379 11.57 0.50 -17.10
CA PHE A 379 11.60 1.89 -17.54
C PHE A 379 10.94 2.81 -16.52
N GLY A 380 10.69 2.31 -15.31
CA GLY A 380 9.94 3.02 -14.28
C GLY A 380 9.34 2.08 -13.27
N THR A 381 8.46 2.63 -12.44
CA THR A 381 7.75 1.87 -11.42
C THR A 381 6.42 2.54 -11.15
N ALA A 382 5.41 1.75 -10.79
CA ALA A 382 4.16 2.28 -10.24
C ALA A 382 4.34 2.81 -8.81
N GLN A 383 5.53 2.67 -8.20
CA GLN A 383 5.86 3.24 -6.90
C GLN A 383 5.70 4.77 -6.94
N TRP A 384 5.13 5.31 -5.88
CA TRP A 384 4.97 6.74 -5.71
C TRP A 384 6.29 7.41 -5.36
N SER A 385 6.40 8.68 -5.75
CA SER A 385 7.48 9.59 -5.36
C SER A 385 6.89 10.96 -5.04
N ILE A 386 7.68 11.82 -4.39
CA ILE A 386 7.29 13.22 -4.15
C ILE A 386 7.02 13.92 -5.49
N SER A 387 7.84 13.67 -6.52
CA SER A 387 7.68 14.29 -7.83
C SER A 387 6.38 13.88 -8.52
N LYS A 388 5.98 12.60 -8.42
CA LYS A 388 4.70 12.13 -8.96
C LYS A 388 3.50 12.75 -8.23
N ALA A 389 3.55 12.76 -6.90
CA ALA A 389 2.51 13.39 -6.10
C ALA A 389 2.42 14.90 -6.41
N ALA A 390 3.56 15.58 -6.53
CA ALA A 390 3.63 17.00 -6.86
C ALA A 390 3.11 17.29 -8.28
N HIS A 391 3.26 16.36 -9.21
CA HIS A 391 2.70 16.53 -10.56
C HIS A 391 1.17 16.55 -10.55
N ILE A 392 0.54 15.75 -9.70
CA ILE A 392 -0.93 15.66 -9.65
C ILE A 392 -1.53 16.75 -8.76
N TRP A 393 -0.95 16.99 -7.59
CA TRP A 393 -1.54 17.86 -6.57
C TRP A 393 -0.76 19.15 -6.34
N GLY A 394 0.28 19.43 -7.13
CA GLY A 394 1.18 20.57 -6.91
C GLY A 394 2.23 20.28 -5.83
N PRO A 395 3.28 21.12 -5.71
CA PRO A 395 4.36 20.90 -4.75
C PRO A 395 3.81 20.79 -3.31
N TYR A 396 4.42 19.89 -2.55
CA TYR A 396 4.26 19.78 -1.11
C TYR A 396 5.67 19.82 -0.54
N VAL A 397 5.91 20.72 0.42
CA VAL A 397 7.20 20.80 1.11
C VAL A 397 7.02 20.20 2.49
N PRO A 398 7.55 18.99 2.76
CA PRO A 398 7.52 18.42 4.08
C PRO A 398 8.32 19.32 5.04
N GLY A 399 7.69 19.79 6.12
CA GLY A 399 8.43 20.32 7.28
C GLY A 399 8.90 21.78 7.20
N VAL A 400 8.35 22.62 6.32
CA VAL A 400 8.25 24.05 6.66
C VAL A 400 6.96 24.15 7.46
N GLY A 401 7.03 23.81 8.75
CA GLY A 401 6.04 24.39 9.65
C GLY A 401 6.09 25.88 9.41
N ASP A 402 4.94 26.52 9.19
CA ASP A 402 4.87 27.97 9.36
C ASP A 402 5.66 28.25 10.62
N ASP A 403 6.77 28.95 10.48
CA ASP A 403 7.55 29.40 11.61
C ASP A 403 6.51 30.15 12.44
N CYS A 404 6.01 29.50 13.50
CA CYS A 404 5.49 30.21 14.63
C CYS A 404 6.69 31.08 15.00
N GLU A 405 6.68 32.32 14.51
CA GLU A 405 7.22 33.46 15.22
C GLU A 405 6.55 33.38 16.60
N VAL A 406 7.13 32.55 17.46
CA VAL A 406 6.97 32.65 18.88
C VAL A 406 7.56 34.02 19.16
N HIS A 407 6.68 35.03 19.15
CA HIS A 407 6.97 36.36 19.63
C HIS A 407 7.74 36.20 20.94
N LYS A 408 9.02 36.57 20.87
CA LYS A 408 9.90 36.65 22.04
C LYS A 408 9.43 37.74 22.98
#